data_AF-M9R584-F1
#
_entry.id   AF-M9R584-F1
#
_cell.length_a   1.000
_cell.length_b   1.000
_cell.length_c   1.000
_cell.angle_alpha   90.00
_cell.angle_beta   90.00
_cell.angle_gamma   90.00
#
_symmetry.space_group_name_H-M   'P 1'
#
loop_
_entity.id
_entity.type
_entity.pdbx_description
1 polymer ?
#
loop_
_entity_poly.entity_id
_entity_poly.type
_entity_poly.pdbx_seq_one_letter_code
_entity_poly.pdbx_strand_id
1 'polypeptide(L)'
;MNWIAPMRCSSKLAQWLPEARMERTLRKQEHQQKEAVRYRSIEQQMDKTGETQVSFSDPDARSMTTTARMPRIVGYNVQTAVEADNHLIVAHDVTMLGFDRDALSMMAVAARDAMTTDAHSNRPLSCM
;
A
#
# COMPACT_ATOMS: atom_id res chain seq x y z
N MET A 1 3.24 22.72 58.20
CA MET A 1 4.49 21.96 58.10
C MET A 1 4.17 20.52 57.71
N ASN A 2 4.64 20.13 56.53
CA ASN A 2 4.78 18.79 55.93
C ASN A 2 3.76 17.68 56.23
N TRP A 3 2.91 17.43 55.23
CA TRP A 3 2.33 16.11 54.95
C TRP A 3 3.19 15.41 53.89
N ILE A 4 4.19 14.65 54.31
CA ILE A 4 4.86 13.68 53.42
C ILE A 4 4.22 12.32 53.72
N ALA A 5 3.32 11.89 52.84
CA ALA A 5 2.82 10.51 52.86
C ALA A 5 3.97 9.58 52.39
N PRO A 6 4.20 8.42 53.04
CA PRO A 6 5.19 7.48 52.54
C PRO A 6 4.77 6.99 51.16
N MET A 7 5.70 6.99 50.20
CA MET A 7 5.53 6.27 48.94
C MET A 7 5.11 4.84 49.28
N ARG A 8 3.86 4.52 48.97
CA ARG A 8 3.36 3.16 49.07
C ARG A 8 4.06 2.39 47.96
N CYS A 9 5.19 1.77 48.29
CA CYS A 9 5.81 0.77 47.44
C CYS A 9 4.78 -0.37 47.31
N SER A 10 4.01 -0.35 46.22
CA SER A 10 2.99 -1.37 45.92
C SER A 10 3.71 -2.64 45.47
N SER A 11 4.27 -3.38 46.42
CA SER A 11 4.83 -4.71 46.23
C SER A 11 3.78 -5.76 45.84
N LYS A 12 2.50 -5.39 45.68
CA LYS A 12 1.43 -6.24 45.13
C LYS A 12 1.51 -6.48 43.61
N LEU A 13 2.67 -6.30 42.98
CA LEU A 13 2.89 -6.73 41.59
C LEU A 13 3.65 -8.05 41.48
N ALA A 14 4.19 -8.58 42.59
CA ALA A 14 5.05 -9.76 42.58
C ALA A 14 4.35 -11.06 42.98
N GLN A 15 3.05 -11.07 43.29
CA GLN A 15 2.36 -12.30 43.71
C GLN A 15 1.13 -12.61 42.84
N TRP A 16 1.28 -13.69 42.08
CA TRP A 16 0.28 -14.45 41.33
C TRP A 16 -0.15 -13.88 39.96
N LEU A 17 0.80 -13.78 39.03
CA LEU A 17 0.46 -14.24 37.67
C LEU A 17 0.57 -15.77 37.68
N PRO A 18 -0.48 -16.52 37.27
CA PRO A 18 -0.34 -17.95 37.04
C PRO A 18 0.86 -18.23 36.13
N GLU A 19 1.64 -19.28 36.39
CA GLU A 19 2.86 -19.59 35.61
C GLU A 19 2.58 -19.63 34.10
N ALA A 20 1.45 -20.21 33.69
CA ALA A 20 0.99 -20.21 32.30
C ALA A 20 0.80 -18.80 31.71
N ARG A 21 0.38 -17.82 32.52
CA ARG A 21 0.25 -16.41 32.09
C ARG A 21 1.61 -15.75 31.93
N MET A 22 2.57 -16.07 32.80
CA MET A 22 3.96 -15.60 32.67
C MET A 22 4.59 -16.16 31.39
N GLU A 23 4.50 -17.47 31.20
CA GLU A 23 5.03 -18.16 30.02
C GLU A 23 4.43 -17.59 28.72
N ARG A 24 3.10 -17.43 28.65
CA ARG A 24 2.43 -16.82 27.50
C ARG A 24 2.93 -15.40 27.23
N THR A 25 3.23 -14.64 28.27
CA THR A 25 3.70 -13.25 28.14
C THR A 25 5.13 -13.21 27.63
N LEU A 26 6.02 -14.06 28.17
CA LEU A 26 7.39 -14.20 27.67
C LEU A 26 7.42 -14.62 26.19
N ARG A 27 6.61 -15.61 25.80
CA ARG A 27 6.47 -16.00 24.38
C ARG A 27 6.03 -14.85 23.49
N LYS A 28 5.11 -14.00 23.95
CA LYS A 28 4.70 -12.79 23.22
C LYS A 28 5.83 -11.76 23.13
N GLN A 29 6.59 -11.56 24.19
CA GLN A 29 7.75 -10.65 24.19
C GLN A 29 8.82 -11.10 23.21
N GLU A 30 9.16 -12.39 23.20
CA GLU A 30 10.10 -12.96 22.24
C GLU A 30 9.60 -12.78 20.80
N HIS A 31 8.32 -13.04 20.54
CA HIS A 31 7.73 -12.82 19.23
C HIS A 31 7.82 -11.34 18.80
N GLN A 32 7.49 -10.40 19.70
CA GLN A 32 7.58 -8.97 19.43
C GLN A 32 9.02 -8.51 19.16
N GLN A 33 10.00 -9.06 19.89
CA GLN A 33 11.42 -8.77 19.63
C GLN A 33 11.85 -9.26 18.24
N LYS A 34 11.41 -10.46 17.84
CA LYS A 34 11.69 -10.99 16.49
C LYS A 34 11.07 -10.12 15.40
N GLU A 35 9.80 -9.72 15.55
CA GLU A 35 9.14 -8.83 14.59
C GLU A 35 9.81 -7.45 14.54
N ALA A 36 10.26 -6.90 15.68
CA ALA A 36 10.97 -5.62 15.71
C ALA A 36 12.28 -5.65 14.91
N VAL A 37 13.05 -6.75 15.01
CA VAL A 37 14.27 -6.94 14.20
C VAL A 37 13.91 -7.04 12.72
N ARG A 38 12.86 -7.80 12.38
CA ARG A 38 12.37 -7.94 11.01
C ARG A 38 11.96 -6.58 10.43
N TYR A 39 11.20 -5.76 11.15
CA TYR A 39 10.80 -4.43 10.67
C TYR A 39 11.99 -3.50 10.44
N ARG A 40 13.01 -3.53 11.30
CA ARG A 40 14.25 -2.76 11.07
C ARG A 40 14.97 -3.16 9.78
N SER A 41 14.99 -4.44 9.44
CA SER A 41 15.58 -4.88 8.16
C SER A 41 14.80 -4.38 6.94
N ILE A 42 13.48 -4.27 7.05
CA ILE A 42 12.61 -3.77 5.99
C ILE A 42 12.80 -2.26 5.83
N GLU A 43 12.85 -1.52 6.94
CA GLU A 43 13.13 -0.09 6.96
C GLU A 43 14.47 0.22 6.27
N GLN A 44 15.52 -0.54 6.58
CA GLN A 44 16.82 -0.41 5.88
C GLN A 44 16.75 -0.72 4.38
N GLN A 45 15.86 -1.61 3.94
CA GLN A 45 15.64 -1.85 2.51
C GLN A 45 14.93 -0.66 1.86
N MET A 46 13.90 -0.12 2.52
CA MET A 46 13.19 1.08 2.07
C MET A 46 14.11 2.29 1.95
N ASP A 47 14.99 2.52 2.93
CA ASP A 47 15.97 3.61 2.90
C ASP A 47 16.95 3.48 1.72
N LYS A 48 17.32 2.25 1.35
CA LYS A 48 18.22 1.98 0.22
C LYS A 48 17.56 2.18 -1.14
N THR A 49 16.31 1.74 -1.27
CA THR A 49 15.57 1.85 -2.55
C THR A 49 14.90 3.21 -2.72
N GLY A 50 14.67 3.94 -1.62
CA GLY A 50 13.86 5.15 -1.59
C GLY A 50 12.35 4.88 -1.70
N GLU A 51 11.93 3.61 -1.64
CA GLU A 51 10.52 3.23 -1.73
C GLU A 51 9.82 3.36 -0.38
N THR A 52 8.53 3.69 -0.42
CA THR A 52 7.69 3.78 0.80
C THR A 52 7.11 2.44 1.25
N GLN A 53 7.32 1.38 0.47
CA GLN A 53 6.81 0.04 0.73
C GLN A 53 7.77 -1.00 0.16
N VAL A 54 7.86 -2.19 0.79
CA VAL A 54 8.50 -3.38 0.23
C VAL A 54 7.44 -4.46 -0.01
N SER A 55 7.42 -5.03 -1.21
CA SER A 55 6.63 -6.22 -1.51
C SER A 55 7.51 -7.47 -1.39
N PHE A 56 6.99 -8.51 -0.76
CA PHE A 56 7.69 -9.79 -0.58
C PHE A 56 7.34 -10.84 -1.63
N SER A 57 6.30 -10.59 -2.44
CA SER A 57 5.84 -11.51 -3.48
C SER A 57 6.32 -11.03 -4.84
N ASP A 58 5.73 -9.97 -5.37
CA ASP A 58 6.11 -9.33 -6.64
C ASP A 58 6.51 -7.87 -6.40
N PRO A 59 7.62 -7.37 -7.01
CA PRO A 59 8.13 -6.02 -6.77
C PRO A 59 7.14 -4.92 -7.15
N ASP A 60 6.34 -5.16 -8.20
CA ASP A 60 5.40 -4.19 -8.74
C ASP A 60 4.03 -4.20 -8.03
N ALA A 61 3.76 -5.20 -7.19
CA ALA A 61 2.51 -5.27 -6.44
C ALA A 61 2.51 -4.28 -5.28
N ARG A 62 1.40 -3.52 -5.14
CA ARG A 62 1.26 -2.46 -4.13
C ARG A 62 0.10 -2.74 -3.20
N SER A 63 0.19 -2.20 -1.98
CA SER A 63 -0.88 -2.30 -0.99
C SER A 63 -2.00 -1.31 -1.33
N MET A 64 -3.15 -1.82 -1.75
CA MET A 64 -4.31 -1.04 -2.13
C MET A 64 -5.06 -0.54 -0.90
N THR A 65 -5.46 0.73 -0.96
CA THR A 65 -6.33 1.33 0.05
C THR A 65 -7.77 0.88 -0.18
N THR A 66 -8.07 -0.35 0.22
CA THR A 66 -9.44 -0.79 0.44
C THR A 66 -9.90 -0.27 1.81
N THR A 67 -11.17 0.15 1.92
CA THR A 67 -11.81 0.77 3.09
C THR A 67 -11.20 0.40 4.45
N ALA A 68 -11.11 1.36 5.39
CA ALA A 68 -10.47 1.23 6.71
C ALA A 68 -10.86 0.00 7.57
N ARG A 69 -11.91 -0.74 7.22
CA ARG A 69 -12.37 -1.97 7.89
C ARG A 69 -11.85 -3.27 7.26
N MET A 70 -11.24 -3.22 6.07
CA MET A 70 -10.74 -4.40 5.37
C MET A 70 -9.21 -4.41 5.36
N PRO A 71 -8.59 -5.61 5.39
CA PRO A 71 -7.16 -5.74 5.15
C PRO A 71 -6.83 -5.08 3.80
N ARG A 72 -5.73 -4.32 3.75
CA ARG A 72 -5.24 -3.77 2.48
C ARG A 72 -4.90 -4.93 1.55
N ILE A 73 -5.60 -5.02 0.43
CA ILE A 73 -5.33 -6.03 -0.59
C ILE A 73 -4.03 -5.65 -1.29
N VAL A 74 -3.14 -6.61 -1.54
CA VAL A 74 -1.93 -6.39 -2.33
C VAL A 74 -2.20 -6.82 -3.76
N GLY A 75 -1.93 -5.94 -4.73
CA GLY A 75 -2.19 -6.23 -6.14
C GLY A 75 -1.72 -5.13 -7.07
N TYR A 76 -2.16 -5.22 -8.33
CA TYR A 76 -1.86 -4.29 -9.41
C TYR A 76 -3.06 -3.36 -9.65
N ASN A 77 -2.80 -2.08 -9.86
CA ASN A 77 -3.85 -1.11 -10.19
C ASN A 77 -3.80 -0.78 -11.68
N VAL A 78 -4.45 -1.62 -12.48
CA VAL A 78 -4.56 -1.46 -13.93
C VAL A 78 -5.90 -0.82 -14.26
N GLN A 79 -5.87 0.21 -15.10
CA GLN A 79 -7.06 0.89 -15.59
C GLN A 79 -7.09 0.80 -17.11
N THR A 80 -8.28 0.57 -17.66
CA THR A 80 -8.46 0.32 -19.09
C THR A 80 -9.68 1.07 -19.59
N ALA A 81 -9.53 1.82 -20.68
CA ALA A 81 -10.64 2.37 -21.45
C ALA A 81 -10.95 1.46 -22.64
N VAL A 82 -12.25 1.20 -22.81
CA VAL A 82 -12.78 0.35 -23.86
C VAL A 82 -13.76 1.17 -24.69
N GLU A 83 -13.66 1.06 -26.02
CA GLU A 83 -14.63 1.64 -26.95
C GLU A 83 -15.98 0.91 -26.83
N ALA A 84 -17.07 1.66 -26.79
CA ALA A 84 -18.40 1.10 -26.53
C ALA A 84 -18.90 0.17 -27.65
N ASP A 85 -18.63 0.49 -28.91
CA ASP A 85 -19.26 -0.17 -30.06
C ASP A 85 -18.55 -1.48 -30.44
N ASN A 86 -17.22 -1.46 -30.52
CA ASN A 86 -16.42 -2.61 -30.95
C ASN A 86 -15.77 -3.38 -29.78
N HIS A 87 -15.94 -2.89 -28.55
CA HIS A 87 -15.31 -3.44 -27.34
C HIS A 87 -13.78 -3.52 -27.44
N LEU A 88 -13.17 -2.62 -28.21
CA LEU A 88 -11.73 -2.55 -28.36
C LEU A 88 -11.11 -1.83 -27.17
N ILE A 89 -9.98 -2.35 -26.69
CA ILE A 89 -9.17 -1.66 -25.68
C ILE A 89 -8.45 -0.51 -26.38
N VAL A 90 -8.83 0.72 -26.02
CA VAL A 90 -8.30 1.95 -26.64
C VAL A 90 -7.08 2.45 -25.87
N ALA A 91 -7.13 2.40 -24.54
CA ALA A 91 -6.04 2.81 -23.68
C ALA A 91 -6.00 1.92 -22.43
N HIS A 92 -4.81 1.69 -21.91
CA HIS A 92 -4.60 1.02 -20.63
C HIS A 92 -3.36 1.59 -19.97
N ASP A 93 -3.34 1.60 -18.63
CA ASP A 93 -2.20 2.05 -17.85
C ASP A 93 -2.13 1.30 -16.52
N VAL A 94 -0.91 1.04 -16.05
CA VAL A 94 -0.62 0.37 -14.79
C VAL A 94 -0.08 1.41 -13.81
N THR A 95 -0.88 1.74 -12.81
CA THR A 95 -0.51 2.76 -11.83
C THR A 95 0.16 2.12 -10.62
N MET A 96 1.25 2.74 -10.16
CA MET A 96 1.93 2.36 -8.91
C MET A 96 1.29 3.00 -7.67
N LEU A 97 0.16 3.69 -7.86
CA LEU A 97 -0.60 4.32 -6.79
C LEU A 97 -1.52 3.29 -6.13
N GLY A 98 -1.50 3.26 -4.79
CA GLY A 98 -2.38 2.40 -4.00
C GLY A 98 -3.86 2.82 -3.98
N PHE A 99 -4.27 3.68 -4.91
CA PHE A 99 -5.64 4.15 -5.12
C PHE A 99 -5.80 4.60 -6.59
N ASP A 100 -7.03 4.56 -7.10
CA ASP A 100 -7.38 4.81 -8.50
C ASP A 100 -8.29 6.04 -8.70
N ARG A 101 -8.49 6.85 -7.66
CA ARG A 101 -9.43 7.99 -7.64
C ARG A 101 -9.30 8.94 -8.84
N ASP A 102 -8.07 9.21 -9.28
CA ASP A 102 -7.79 10.16 -10.36
C ASP A 102 -7.57 9.47 -11.72
N ALA A 103 -7.65 8.13 -11.77
CA ALA A 103 -7.28 7.39 -12.95
C ALA A 103 -8.31 7.46 -14.08
N LEU A 104 -9.59 7.69 -13.76
CA LEU A 104 -10.67 7.77 -14.76
C LEU A 104 -10.49 8.95 -15.73
N SER A 105 -10.15 10.14 -15.21
CA SER A 105 -9.96 11.33 -16.06
C SER A 105 -8.72 11.20 -16.94
N MET A 106 -7.63 10.63 -16.40
CA MET A 106 -6.41 10.30 -17.14
C MET A 106 -6.70 9.32 -18.28
N MET A 107 -7.45 8.25 -18.00
CA MET A 107 -7.78 7.24 -18.99
C MET A 107 -8.71 7.78 -20.09
N ALA A 108 -9.65 8.65 -19.74
CA ALA A 108 -10.52 9.32 -20.72
C ALA A 108 -9.72 10.23 -21.68
N VAL A 109 -8.72 10.95 -21.16
CA VAL A 109 -7.80 11.76 -21.98
C VAL A 109 -6.98 10.87 -22.91
N ALA A 110 -6.37 9.81 -22.38
CA ALA A 110 -5.56 8.88 -23.17
C ALA A 110 -6.39 8.21 -24.28
N ALA A 111 -7.62 7.79 -23.97
CA ALA A 111 -8.54 7.19 -24.93
C ALA A 111 -8.94 8.18 -26.04
N ARG A 112 -9.28 9.42 -25.67
CA ARG A 112 -9.58 10.46 -26.65
C ARG A 112 -8.40 10.68 -27.58
N ASP A 113 -7.21 10.86 -27.04
CA ASP A 113 -6.01 11.17 -27.82
C ASP A 113 -5.69 10.02 -28.79
N ALA A 114 -5.83 8.76 -28.35
CA ALA A 114 -5.67 7.56 -29.18
C ALA A 114 -6.73 7.43 -30.29
N MET A 115 -7.98 7.86 -30.06
CA MET A 115 -9.03 7.82 -31.09
C MET A 115 -8.96 9.02 -32.05
N THR A 116 -8.37 10.15 -31.65
CA THR A 116 -8.30 11.36 -32.48
C THR A 116 -7.22 11.33 -33.57
N THR A 117 -6.41 10.28 -33.68
CA THR A 117 -5.34 10.18 -34.68
C THR A 117 -5.82 9.88 -36.11
N ASP A 118 -7.11 9.62 -36.33
CA ASP A 118 -7.67 9.30 -37.66
C ASP A 118 -8.39 10.47 -38.35
N ALA A 119 -8.09 11.72 -37.96
CA ALA A 119 -8.59 12.92 -38.65
C ALA A 119 -7.62 13.47 -39.72
N HIS A 120 -6.66 12.67 -40.22
CA HIS A 120 -5.73 13.11 -41.27
C HIS A 120 -5.50 12.12 -42.41
N SER A 121 -6.58 11.52 -42.94
CA SER A 121 -6.62 11.01 -44.32
C SER A 121 -6.97 12.12 -45.34
N ASN A 122 -6.56 13.36 -45.10
CA ASN A 122 -6.73 14.45 -46.07
C ASN A 122 -5.47 15.33 -46.15
N ARG A 123 -4.33 14.71 -46.47
CA ARG A 123 -3.26 15.45 -47.15
C ARG A 123 -3.68 15.59 -48.61
N PRO A 124 -3.89 16.80 -49.15
CA PRO A 124 -4.05 16.93 -50.59
C PRO A 124 -2.79 16.37 -51.24
N LEU A 125 -2.96 15.45 -52.18
CA LEU A 125 -1.89 14.99 -53.06
C LEU A 125 -1.38 16.22 -53.82
N SER A 126 -0.28 16.80 -53.32
CA SER A 126 0.50 17.80 -54.05
C SER A 126 1.16 17.08 -55.22
N CYS A 127 0.53 17.15 -56.39
CA CYS A 127 1.19 16.93 -57.67
C CYS A 127 2.24 18.04 -57.84
N MET A 128 3.52 17.66 -57.85
CA MET A 128 4.62 18.31 -58.56
C MET A 128 5.77 17.31 -58.70
#